data_AF-A0A5B8UQA8-F1
#
_entry.id   AF-A0A5B8UQA8-F1
#
_cell.length_a   1.000
_cell.length_b   1.000
_cell.length_c   1.000
_cell.angle_alpha   90.00
_cell.angle_beta   90.00
_cell.angle_gamma   90.00
#
_symmetry.space_group_name_H-M   'P 1'
#
loop_
_entity.id
_entity.type
_entity.pdbx_description
1 polymer ?
#
loop_
_entity_poly.entity_id
_entity_poly.type
_entity_poly.pdbx_seq_one_letter_code
_entity_poly.pdbx_strand_id
1 'polypeptide(L)'
;MKKYCGFVLLLISPCLFAQQSNSVYLFCYFKGNGDGLHYAYSDDGYKWKALFNDSIVLKPAVSKDKLFRDPCITKDADGKYRMVWTVSWADRGIGYASSTDLIHWSEQQFIPVMTHEDSARNAWAPEINYNPKNKEYIVYWATTIAGRFPQKDTSAEGQKNNHRIYYTTTKDFKTWSKTKTLYEPGFSVIDATIVPNGNEYVMFLKNETRSPVEKNIRVAYAKNIEGPYSQAGLPITGNYWAEGPTALKINGQWMIYFDKYRDHKYGAVTSTDLAHWTDVSDKVEFPKGIRHGTAFKVSKKEFEKMIRK
;
A
#
# COMPACT_ATOMS: atom_id res chain seq x y z
N MET A 1 -74.08 13.04 28.75
CA MET A 1 -73.43 12.57 27.50
C MET A 1 -72.18 13.41 27.24
N LYS A 2 -70.98 12.93 27.59
CA LYS A 2 -69.70 13.54 27.20
C LYS A 2 -68.98 12.56 26.28
N LYS A 3 -68.84 12.92 24.99
CA LYS A 3 -68.12 12.13 23.98
C LYS A 3 -66.63 12.48 24.09
N TYR A 4 -65.80 11.48 24.39
CA TYR A 4 -64.34 11.60 24.26
C TYR A 4 -63.94 11.13 22.86
N CYS A 5 -63.44 12.04 22.04
CA CYS A 5 -62.74 11.70 20.79
C CYS A 5 -61.32 11.27 21.13
N GLY A 6 -61.01 9.97 20.95
CA GLY A 6 -59.65 9.46 21.03
C GLY A 6 -58.88 9.81 19.76
N PHE A 7 -57.83 10.61 19.89
CA PHE A 7 -56.84 10.82 18.84
C PHE A 7 -55.86 9.63 18.83
N VAL A 8 -55.85 8.86 17.75
CA VAL A 8 -54.83 7.82 17.52
C VAL A 8 -53.61 8.51 16.91
N LEU A 9 -52.52 8.60 17.68
CA LEU A 9 -51.21 9.02 17.16
C LEU A 9 -50.58 7.83 16.42
N LEU A 10 -50.53 7.90 15.09
CA LEU A 10 -49.73 7.01 14.25
C LEU A 10 -48.26 7.39 14.38
N LEU A 11 -47.50 6.62 15.16
CA LEU A 11 -46.03 6.69 15.23
C LEU A 11 -45.45 6.13 13.92
N ILE A 12 -45.16 7.01 12.97
CA ILE A 12 -44.37 6.69 11.79
C ILE A 12 -42.91 6.54 12.25
N SER A 13 -42.46 5.30 12.39
CA SER A 13 -41.06 4.99 12.67
C SER A 13 -40.23 5.35 11.43
N PRO A 14 -39.29 6.31 11.51
CA PRO A 14 -38.41 6.60 10.39
C PRO A 14 -37.47 5.40 10.23
N CYS A 15 -37.71 4.59 9.21
CA CYS A 15 -36.75 3.61 8.73
C CYS A 15 -35.51 4.41 8.28
N LEU A 16 -34.48 4.44 9.14
CA LEU A 16 -33.15 4.90 8.77
C LEU A 16 -32.63 3.96 7.68
N PHE A 17 -32.86 4.33 6.42
CA PHE A 17 -32.13 3.74 5.32
C PHE A 17 -30.66 4.04 5.54
N ALA A 18 -29.91 3.07 6.03
CA ALA A 18 -28.45 3.12 6.05
C ALA A 18 -28.00 3.42 4.62
N GLN A 19 -27.43 4.60 4.41
CA GLN A 19 -26.92 5.01 3.11
C GLN A 19 -25.80 4.04 2.74
N GLN A 20 -26.11 3.09 1.86
CA GLN A 20 -25.16 2.06 1.46
C GLN A 20 -23.94 2.76 0.86
N SER A 21 -22.75 2.46 1.40
CA SER A 21 -21.49 2.96 0.85
C SER A 21 -21.46 2.66 -0.66
N ASN A 22 -21.31 3.69 -1.49
CA ASN A 22 -21.23 3.56 -2.96
C ASN A 22 -19.87 3.01 -3.43
N SER A 23 -19.14 2.35 -2.54
CA SER A 23 -17.75 1.96 -2.74
C SER A 23 -17.40 0.71 -1.96
N VAL A 24 -16.45 -0.04 -2.51
CA VAL A 24 -15.90 -1.27 -1.97
C VAL A 24 -14.38 -1.08 -1.85
N TYR A 25 -13.78 -1.69 -0.83
CA TYR A 25 -12.34 -1.73 -0.69
C TYR A 25 -11.78 -2.95 -1.40
N LEU A 26 -10.71 -2.77 -2.17
CA LEU A 26 -9.94 -3.84 -2.79
C LEU A 26 -8.55 -3.90 -2.15
N PHE A 27 -7.97 -5.09 -2.19
CA PHE A 27 -6.60 -5.35 -1.78
C PHE A 27 -5.91 -6.13 -2.90
N CYS A 28 -4.86 -5.59 -3.50
CA CYS A 28 -3.98 -6.35 -4.39
C CYS A 28 -2.84 -6.96 -3.58
N TYR A 29 -2.52 -8.23 -3.80
CA TYR A 29 -1.47 -8.93 -3.05
C TYR A 29 -0.80 -10.04 -3.86
N PHE A 30 0.21 -10.67 -3.27
CA PHE A 30 0.81 -11.91 -3.76
C PHE A 30 0.83 -12.98 -2.65
N LYS A 31 1.13 -14.22 -3.03
CA LYS A 31 1.32 -15.33 -2.09
C LYS A 31 2.68 -16.01 -2.23
N GLY A 32 3.05 -16.74 -1.20
CA GLY A 32 4.33 -17.46 -1.16
C GLY A 32 5.51 -16.51 -1.33
N ASN A 33 6.36 -16.80 -2.31
CA ASN A 33 7.52 -15.96 -2.62
C ASN A 33 7.26 -14.88 -3.68
N GLY A 34 6.07 -14.81 -4.26
CA GLY A 34 5.74 -13.87 -5.35
C GLY A 34 5.20 -14.56 -6.58
N ASP A 35 4.09 -15.29 -6.41
CA ASP A 35 3.48 -16.14 -7.44
C ASP A 35 2.70 -15.35 -8.52
N GLY A 36 2.20 -14.16 -8.17
CA GLY A 36 1.43 -13.31 -9.06
C GLY A 36 0.50 -12.37 -8.32
N LEU A 37 -0.28 -11.62 -9.09
CA LEU A 37 -1.34 -10.75 -8.59
C LEU A 37 -2.56 -11.56 -8.14
N HIS A 38 -3.00 -11.33 -6.92
CA HIS A 38 -4.27 -11.77 -6.37
C HIS A 38 -5.08 -10.57 -5.88
N TYR A 39 -6.38 -10.77 -5.67
CA TYR A 39 -7.24 -9.75 -5.09
C TYR A 39 -8.10 -10.26 -3.95
N ALA A 40 -8.35 -9.36 -2.99
CA ALA A 40 -9.40 -9.49 -2.00
C ALA A 40 -10.27 -8.23 -2.01
N TYR A 41 -11.47 -8.34 -1.45
CA TYR A 41 -12.36 -7.22 -1.24
C TYR A 41 -12.90 -7.19 0.19
N SER A 42 -13.30 -6.00 0.62
CA SER A 42 -13.98 -5.78 1.88
C SER A 42 -15.00 -4.64 1.77
N ASP A 43 -16.16 -4.82 2.40
CA ASP A 43 -17.18 -3.77 2.52
C ASP A 43 -16.94 -2.87 3.74
N ASP A 44 -16.29 -3.39 4.79
CA ASP A 44 -16.08 -2.72 6.08
C ASP A 44 -14.59 -2.39 6.38
N GLY A 45 -13.67 -2.98 5.62
CA GLY A 45 -12.22 -2.92 5.82
C GLY A 45 -11.69 -3.83 6.92
N TYR A 46 -12.55 -4.54 7.65
CA TYR A 46 -12.12 -5.49 8.67
C TYR A 46 -12.07 -6.92 8.12
N LYS A 47 -13.07 -7.32 7.34
CA LYS A 47 -13.17 -8.67 6.79
C LYS A 47 -12.86 -8.66 5.31
N TRP A 48 -11.72 -9.24 4.94
CA TRP A 48 -11.25 -9.34 3.57
C TRP A 48 -11.49 -10.72 3.00
N LYS A 49 -12.20 -10.79 1.88
CA LYS A 49 -12.53 -12.03 1.17
C LYS A 49 -11.77 -12.09 -0.15
N ALA A 50 -11.11 -13.20 -0.41
CA ALA A 50 -10.44 -13.42 -1.69
C ALA A 50 -11.45 -13.35 -2.85
N LEU A 51 -11.05 -12.73 -3.96
CA LEU A 51 -11.75 -12.75 -5.22
C LEU A 51 -11.26 -13.90 -6.09
N PHE A 52 -12.06 -14.30 -7.08
CA PHE A 52 -11.70 -15.32 -8.09
C PHE A 52 -11.19 -16.64 -7.49
N ASN A 53 -11.77 -17.07 -6.37
CA ASN A 53 -11.34 -18.26 -5.64
C ASN A 53 -9.85 -18.24 -5.25
N ASP A 54 -9.31 -17.05 -4.94
CA ASP A 54 -7.89 -16.86 -4.59
C ASP A 54 -6.94 -17.29 -5.73
N SER A 55 -7.38 -17.11 -6.98
CA SER A 55 -6.59 -17.42 -8.18
C SER A 55 -5.68 -16.26 -8.59
N ILE A 56 -4.53 -16.60 -9.16
CA ILE A 56 -3.61 -15.64 -9.76
C ILE A 56 -4.28 -14.97 -10.98
N VAL A 57 -4.48 -13.66 -10.93
CA VAL A 57 -5.01 -12.82 -12.00
C VAL A 57 -3.94 -12.47 -13.03
N LEU A 58 -2.72 -12.18 -12.58
CA LEU A 58 -1.59 -11.86 -13.45
C LEU A 58 -0.32 -12.56 -12.95
N LYS A 59 0.28 -13.41 -13.79
CA LYS A 59 1.56 -14.07 -13.51
C LYS A 59 2.73 -13.18 -13.92
N PRO A 60 3.88 -13.22 -13.23
CA PRO A 60 5.07 -12.48 -13.64
C PRO A 60 5.61 -12.93 -14.99
N ALA A 61 5.94 -11.97 -15.85
CA ALA A 61 6.51 -12.20 -17.17
C ALA A 61 7.85 -11.47 -17.40
N VAL A 62 8.20 -10.51 -16.54
CA VAL A 62 9.40 -9.66 -16.67
C VAL A 62 10.47 -9.98 -15.63
N SER A 63 11.71 -9.54 -15.89
CA SER A 63 12.95 -9.94 -15.21
C SER A 63 13.27 -11.45 -15.37
N LYS A 64 14.54 -11.80 -15.13
CA LYS A 64 15.03 -13.18 -15.18
C LYS A 64 14.40 -14.05 -14.09
N ASP A 65 14.18 -13.46 -12.91
CA ASP A 65 13.67 -14.18 -11.73
C ASP A 65 12.16 -14.41 -11.79
N LYS A 66 11.44 -13.67 -12.64
CA LYS A 66 9.97 -13.71 -12.77
C LYS A 66 9.28 -13.67 -11.40
N LEU A 67 9.66 -12.70 -10.57
CA LEU A 67 9.04 -12.47 -9.27
C LEU A 67 7.87 -11.50 -9.41
N PHE A 68 6.79 -11.71 -8.65
CA PHE A 68 5.69 -10.76 -8.55
C PHE A 68 5.38 -10.49 -7.07
N ARG A 69 5.94 -9.43 -6.50
CA ARG A 69 5.74 -9.09 -5.09
C ARG A 69 5.37 -7.63 -4.90
N ASP A 70 4.72 -7.36 -3.77
CA ASP A 70 4.45 -6.02 -3.28
C ASP A 70 3.69 -5.16 -4.32
N PRO A 71 2.59 -5.65 -4.93
CA PRO A 71 1.91 -4.90 -5.97
C PRO A 71 1.21 -3.66 -5.40
N CYS A 72 1.41 -2.52 -6.05
CA CYS A 72 0.71 -1.27 -5.76
C CYS A 72 -0.05 -0.80 -7.00
N ILE A 73 -1.33 -0.44 -6.81
CA ILE A 73 -2.22 0.02 -7.88
C ILE A 73 -2.73 1.43 -7.56
N THR A 74 -2.57 2.35 -8.52
CA THR A 74 -3.25 3.65 -8.52
C THR A 74 -4.19 3.77 -9.70
N LYS A 75 -5.24 4.57 -9.56
CA LYS A 75 -6.13 4.96 -10.65
C LYS A 75 -5.83 6.40 -11.07
N ASP A 76 -5.79 6.64 -12.38
CA ASP A 76 -5.58 7.98 -12.93
C ASP A 76 -6.90 8.72 -13.21
N ALA A 77 -6.79 9.99 -13.63
CA ALA A 77 -7.96 10.85 -13.92
C ALA A 77 -8.80 10.34 -15.10
N ASP A 78 -8.21 9.58 -16.01
CA ASP A 78 -8.91 9.00 -17.17
C ASP A 78 -9.59 7.66 -16.82
N GLY A 79 -9.45 7.22 -15.57
CA GLY A 79 -10.05 6.01 -15.05
C GLY A 79 -9.23 4.75 -15.28
N LYS A 80 -7.98 4.87 -15.73
CA LYS A 80 -7.09 3.74 -15.99
C LYS A 80 -6.25 3.42 -14.75
N TYR A 81 -6.12 2.13 -14.48
CA TYR A 81 -5.33 1.60 -13.38
C TYR A 81 -3.87 1.39 -13.83
N ARG A 82 -2.94 1.76 -12.96
CA ARG A 82 -1.49 1.60 -13.12
C ARG A 82 -0.97 0.77 -11.98
N MET A 83 -0.20 -0.25 -12.30
CA MET A 83 0.37 -1.15 -11.31
C MET A 83 1.88 -1.18 -11.42
N VAL A 84 2.54 -1.20 -10.27
CA VAL A 84 3.98 -1.48 -10.13
C VAL A 84 4.20 -2.61 -9.12
N TRP A 85 5.30 -3.35 -9.25
CA TRP A 85 5.65 -4.46 -8.35
C TRP A 85 7.16 -4.78 -8.36
N THR A 86 7.63 -5.49 -7.34
CA THR A 86 9.00 -6.02 -7.25
C THR A 86 9.18 -7.23 -8.17
N VAL A 87 10.20 -7.19 -9.03
CA VAL A 87 10.46 -8.23 -10.06
C VAL A 87 11.58 -9.21 -9.73
N SER A 88 12.38 -8.92 -8.69
CA SER A 88 13.54 -9.73 -8.27
C SER A 88 14.05 -9.29 -6.90
N TRP A 89 14.79 -10.18 -6.22
CA TRP A 89 15.55 -9.84 -5.02
C TRP A 89 16.82 -9.02 -5.30
N ALA A 90 17.38 -9.05 -6.51
CA ALA A 90 18.68 -8.46 -6.82
C ALA A 90 18.70 -7.63 -8.13
N ASP A 91 17.55 -7.43 -8.76
CA ASP A 91 17.43 -6.59 -9.96
C ASP A 91 17.22 -5.11 -9.60
N ARG A 92 17.64 -4.22 -10.48
CA ARG A 92 17.65 -2.76 -10.33
C ARG A 92 16.45 -2.10 -11.02
N GLY A 93 15.40 -2.85 -11.29
CA GLY A 93 14.18 -2.37 -11.91
C GLY A 93 12.93 -2.90 -11.24
N ILE A 94 11.80 -2.42 -11.73
CA ILE A 94 10.45 -2.75 -11.23
C ILE A 94 9.57 -3.17 -12.39
N GLY A 95 8.46 -3.84 -12.09
CA GLY A 95 7.45 -4.17 -13.07
C GLY A 95 6.46 -3.03 -13.25
N TYR A 96 5.88 -2.92 -14.45
CA TYR A 96 4.76 -2.03 -14.73
C TYR A 96 3.75 -2.68 -15.67
N ALA A 97 2.46 -2.44 -15.41
CA ALA A 97 1.36 -2.77 -16.29
C ALA A 97 0.18 -1.82 -16.06
N SER A 98 -0.75 -1.78 -17.00
CA SER A 98 -1.95 -0.95 -16.86
C SER A 98 -3.23 -1.69 -17.28
N SER A 99 -4.36 -1.31 -16.71
CA SER A 99 -5.66 -1.95 -16.95
C SER A 99 -6.79 -0.94 -16.89
N THR A 100 -7.91 -1.21 -17.55
CA THR A 100 -9.15 -0.41 -17.46
C THR A 100 -10.23 -1.09 -16.63
N ASP A 101 -10.00 -2.31 -16.17
CA ASP A 101 -10.99 -3.14 -15.47
C ASP A 101 -10.42 -3.98 -14.32
N LEU A 102 -9.12 -3.84 -14.02
CA LEU A 102 -8.36 -4.58 -13.00
C LEU A 102 -8.15 -6.08 -13.29
N ILE A 103 -8.66 -6.59 -14.41
CA ILE A 103 -8.61 -8.01 -14.80
C ILE A 103 -7.71 -8.21 -16.01
N HIS A 104 -7.94 -7.44 -17.07
CA HIS A 104 -7.15 -7.48 -18.28
C HIS A 104 -6.04 -6.45 -18.20
N TRP A 105 -4.82 -6.94 -18.03
CA TRP A 105 -3.62 -6.13 -17.91
C TRP A 105 -2.88 -6.04 -19.25
N SER A 106 -2.30 -4.89 -19.54
CA SER A 106 -1.39 -4.71 -20.66
C SER A 106 -0.18 -5.63 -20.56
N GLU A 107 0.56 -5.74 -21.66
CA GLU A 107 1.91 -6.33 -21.63
C GLU A 107 2.74 -5.71 -20.49
N GLN A 108 3.44 -6.57 -19.75
CA GLN A 108 4.27 -6.17 -18.63
C GLN A 108 5.55 -5.53 -19.12
N GLN A 109 5.96 -4.46 -18.47
CA GLN A 109 7.18 -3.73 -18.76
C GLN A 109 8.14 -3.83 -17.59
N PHE A 110 9.43 -3.95 -17.90
CA PHE A 110 10.49 -3.76 -16.93
C PHE A 110 10.95 -2.30 -16.97
N ILE A 111 10.85 -1.60 -15.84
CA ILE A 111 11.26 -0.21 -15.72
C ILE A 111 12.61 -0.15 -14.96
N PRO A 112 13.70 0.27 -15.62
CA PRO A 112 15.06 0.19 -15.08
C PRO A 112 15.41 1.35 -14.12
N VAL A 113 14.67 1.47 -13.01
CA VAL A 113 14.70 2.66 -12.13
C VAL A 113 16.04 2.94 -11.43
N MET A 114 16.91 1.92 -11.29
CA MET A 114 18.21 2.00 -10.61
C MET A 114 19.38 1.49 -11.45
N THR A 115 19.20 1.15 -12.73
CA THR A 115 20.29 0.56 -13.54
C THR A 115 21.45 1.53 -13.82
N HIS A 116 21.20 2.84 -13.70
CA HIS A 116 22.19 3.90 -13.80
C HIS A 116 23.15 3.95 -12.59
N GLU A 117 22.86 3.19 -11.54
CA GLU A 117 23.65 3.13 -10.32
C GLU A 117 24.27 1.73 -10.17
N ASP A 118 25.58 1.61 -10.39
CA ASP A 118 26.27 0.31 -10.39
C ASP A 118 26.33 -0.35 -9.02
N SER A 119 26.35 0.46 -7.96
CA SER A 119 26.38 -0.03 -6.59
C SER A 119 24.99 -0.29 -5.99
N ALA A 120 23.92 -0.06 -6.76
CA ALA A 120 22.56 -0.39 -6.36
C ALA A 120 22.35 -1.90 -6.38
N ARG A 121 21.78 -2.43 -5.30
CA ARG A 121 21.59 -3.87 -5.14
C ARG A 121 20.22 -4.35 -5.59
N ASN A 122 19.22 -3.47 -5.59
CA ASN A 122 17.83 -3.85 -5.72
C ASN A 122 16.91 -2.65 -6.04
N ALA A 123 15.67 -2.92 -6.44
CA ALA A 123 14.53 -2.00 -6.33
C ALA A 123 13.32 -2.76 -5.78
N TRP A 124 12.98 -2.54 -4.50
CA TRP A 124 11.96 -3.32 -3.78
C TRP A 124 10.75 -2.49 -3.36
N ALA A 125 9.62 -3.17 -3.24
CA ALA A 125 8.34 -2.65 -2.77
C ALA A 125 7.98 -1.31 -3.41
N PRO A 126 7.87 -1.24 -4.74
CA PRO A 126 7.52 0.00 -5.39
C PRO A 126 6.07 0.36 -5.11
N GLU A 127 5.82 1.64 -4.85
CA GLU A 127 4.50 2.22 -4.79
C GLU A 127 4.35 3.33 -5.83
N ILE A 128 3.10 3.64 -6.17
CA ILE A 128 2.75 4.64 -7.17
C ILE A 128 1.59 5.52 -6.71
N ASN A 129 1.76 6.83 -6.84
CA ASN A 129 0.67 7.80 -6.65
C ASN A 129 0.51 8.66 -7.89
N TYR A 130 -0.74 8.97 -8.23
CA TYR A 130 -1.08 9.89 -9.32
C TYR A 130 -1.42 11.29 -8.78
N ASN A 131 -0.78 12.31 -9.33
CA ASN A 131 -1.08 13.71 -9.07
C ASN A 131 -1.97 14.27 -10.20
N PRO A 132 -3.28 14.52 -9.95
CA PRO A 132 -4.19 15.01 -10.97
C PRO A 132 -3.90 16.45 -11.40
N LYS A 133 -3.28 17.27 -10.54
CA LYS A 133 -2.99 18.68 -10.85
C LYS A 133 -1.97 18.79 -11.99
N ASN A 134 -0.96 17.94 -11.98
CA ASN A 134 0.14 17.96 -12.95
C ASN A 134 0.05 16.83 -13.99
N LYS A 135 -0.95 15.94 -13.85
CA LYS A 135 -1.11 14.70 -14.62
C LYS A 135 0.18 13.86 -14.63
N GLU A 136 0.76 13.71 -13.46
CA GLU A 136 2.08 13.07 -13.26
C GLU A 136 1.97 11.98 -12.21
N TYR A 137 2.75 10.92 -12.39
CA TYR A 137 2.92 9.84 -11.43
C TYR A 137 4.24 10.02 -10.71
N ILE A 138 4.21 9.81 -9.40
CA ILE A 138 5.42 9.53 -8.62
C ILE A 138 5.47 8.03 -8.37
N VAL A 139 6.62 7.42 -8.66
CA VAL A 139 6.92 6.02 -8.34
C VAL A 139 8.09 6.02 -7.37
N TYR A 140 7.98 5.29 -6.27
CA TYR A 140 9.00 5.25 -5.22
C TYR A 140 9.19 3.85 -4.68
N TRP A 141 10.41 3.53 -4.25
CA TRP A 141 10.83 2.18 -3.88
C TRP A 141 12.01 2.22 -2.92
N ALA A 142 12.34 1.07 -2.31
CA ALA A 142 13.49 0.92 -1.44
C ALA A 142 14.70 0.35 -2.19
N THR A 143 15.86 0.98 -2.05
CA THR A 143 17.12 0.47 -2.62
C THR A 143 18.25 0.57 -1.61
N THR A 144 19.06 -0.49 -1.53
CA THR A 144 20.39 -0.43 -0.92
C THR A 144 21.41 -0.01 -1.98
N ILE A 145 22.22 0.99 -1.66
CA ILE A 145 23.39 1.38 -2.44
C ILE A 145 24.62 1.19 -1.56
N ALA A 146 25.50 0.28 -1.96
CA ALA A 146 26.59 -0.20 -1.10
C ALA A 146 27.48 0.98 -0.64
N GLY A 147 27.69 1.09 0.68
CA GLY A 147 28.55 2.12 1.29
C GLY A 147 28.01 3.54 1.27
N ARG A 148 26.80 3.81 0.76
CA ARG A 148 26.28 5.19 0.60
C ARG A 148 25.87 5.85 1.91
N PHE A 149 25.33 5.09 2.85
CA PHE A 149 24.80 5.61 4.11
C PHE A 149 25.46 4.96 5.32
N PRO A 150 25.52 5.66 6.46
CA PRO A 150 26.00 5.06 7.71
C PRO A 150 25.26 3.77 8.03
N GLN A 151 26.03 2.77 8.44
CA GLN A 151 25.52 1.46 8.80
C GLN A 151 25.39 1.34 10.32
N LYS A 152 24.20 1.61 10.86
CA LYS A 152 23.93 1.51 12.30
C LYS A 152 23.51 0.11 12.74
N ASP A 153 22.89 -0.66 11.85
CA ASP A 153 22.50 -2.04 12.14
C ASP A 153 23.73 -2.95 12.10
N THR A 154 24.08 -3.51 13.25
CA THR A 154 25.25 -4.36 13.47
C THR A 154 25.02 -5.82 13.07
N SER A 155 23.80 -6.20 12.70
CA SER A 155 23.50 -7.56 12.23
C SER A 155 24.08 -7.81 10.83
N ALA A 156 24.36 -9.08 10.52
CA ALA A 156 24.84 -9.47 9.18
C ALA A 156 23.86 -9.07 8.05
N GLU A 157 22.55 -9.07 8.34
CA GLU A 157 21.53 -8.58 7.41
C GLU A 157 21.66 -7.08 7.18
N GLY A 158 21.76 -6.29 8.25
CA GLY A 158 21.97 -4.85 8.15
C GLY A 158 23.24 -4.50 7.37
N GLN A 159 24.36 -5.18 7.65
CA GLN A 159 25.61 -4.96 6.92
C GLN A 159 25.48 -5.23 5.42
N LYS A 160 24.54 -6.08 5.01
CA LYS A 160 24.21 -6.35 3.61
C LYS A 160 23.23 -5.32 3.06
N ASN A 161 22.18 -5.01 3.81
CA ASN A 161 21.01 -4.25 3.36
C ASN A 161 20.85 -2.98 4.18
N ASN A 162 21.04 -1.82 3.55
CA ASN A 162 20.92 -0.50 4.15
C ASN A 162 20.09 0.41 3.24
N HIS A 163 18.78 0.19 3.26
CA HIS A 163 17.87 0.76 2.27
C HIS A 163 17.55 2.22 2.57
N ARG A 164 17.33 2.99 1.51
CA ARG A 164 16.63 4.28 1.52
C ARG A 164 15.51 4.27 0.51
N ILE A 165 14.55 5.17 0.68
CA ILE A 165 13.48 5.35 -0.29
C ILE A 165 13.96 6.30 -1.39
N TYR A 166 13.79 5.88 -2.62
CA TYR A 166 14.08 6.64 -3.84
C TYR A 166 12.80 6.85 -4.63
N TYR A 167 12.80 7.82 -5.53
CA TYR A 167 11.67 8.07 -6.40
C TYR A 167 12.10 8.57 -7.78
N THR A 168 11.21 8.38 -8.75
CA THR A 168 11.20 9.05 -10.05
C THR A 168 9.77 9.48 -10.39
N THR A 169 9.62 10.34 -11.38
CA THR A 169 8.31 10.79 -11.89
C THR A 169 8.19 10.52 -13.39
N THR A 170 6.96 10.33 -13.83
CA THR A 170 6.61 10.15 -15.25
C THR A 170 5.21 10.67 -15.53
N LYS A 171 4.91 11.03 -16.77
CA LYS A 171 3.54 11.33 -17.23
C LYS A 171 2.96 10.24 -18.11
N ASP A 172 3.81 9.39 -18.70
CA ASP A 172 3.47 8.51 -19.80
C ASP A 172 4.05 7.08 -19.68
N PHE A 173 4.83 6.80 -18.62
CA PHE A 173 5.58 5.56 -18.40
C PHE A 173 6.63 5.23 -19.49
N LYS A 174 7.00 6.23 -20.28
CA LYS A 174 8.06 6.15 -21.31
C LYS A 174 9.21 7.08 -20.97
N THR A 175 8.88 8.30 -20.57
CA THR A 175 9.82 9.33 -20.18
C THR A 175 9.85 9.43 -18.66
N TRP A 176 11.03 9.41 -18.08
CA TRP A 176 11.24 9.39 -16.64
C TRP A 176 12.16 10.52 -16.21
N SER A 177 11.85 11.13 -15.06
CA SER A 177 12.78 12.06 -14.43
C SER A 177 13.96 11.32 -13.79
N LYS A 178 15.04 12.03 -13.51
CA LYS A 178 16.20 11.45 -12.81
C LYS A 178 15.78 10.96 -11.43
N THR A 179 16.18 9.74 -11.07
CA THR A 179 15.98 9.18 -9.74
C THR A 179 16.61 10.06 -8.65
N LYS A 180 15.87 10.29 -7.58
CA LYS A 180 16.29 11.06 -6.40
C LYS A 180 16.01 10.29 -5.12
N THR A 181 16.77 10.56 -4.06
CA THR A 181 16.43 10.08 -2.71
C THR A 181 15.16 10.78 -2.25
N LEU A 182 14.15 10.01 -1.87
CA LEU A 182 12.91 10.51 -1.27
C LEU A 182 13.02 10.63 0.25
N TYR A 183 13.61 9.62 0.90
CA TYR A 183 13.64 9.56 2.36
C TYR A 183 14.90 8.92 2.93
N GLU A 184 15.52 9.66 3.85
CA GLU A 184 16.70 9.27 4.65
C GLU A 184 16.40 9.65 6.12
N PRO A 185 16.04 8.68 6.98
CA PRO A 185 15.77 8.94 8.40
C PRO A 185 16.93 8.53 9.32
N GLY A 186 18.12 8.29 8.78
CA GLY A 186 19.27 7.80 9.54
C GLY A 186 19.23 6.34 9.97
N PHE A 187 18.33 5.53 9.40
CA PHE A 187 18.23 4.06 9.54
C PHE A 187 17.77 3.40 8.24
N SER A 188 17.91 2.08 8.12
CA SER A 188 17.44 1.34 6.94
C SER A 188 15.91 1.35 6.87
N VAL A 189 15.36 1.89 5.79
CA VAL A 189 13.91 2.06 5.60
C VAL A 189 13.44 1.35 4.34
N ILE A 190 12.33 0.61 4.45
CA ILE A 190 11.65 -0.04 3.32
C ILE A 190 10.13 0.14 3.43
N ASP A 191 9.39 -0.36 2.43
CA ASP A 191 7.93 -0.45 2.40
C ASP A 191 7.24 0.88 2.77
N ALA A 192 7.51 1.92 1.99
CA ALA A 192 6.87 3.21 2.18
C ALA A 192 5.50 3.23 1.48
N THR A 193 4.49 3.78 2.17
CA THR A 193 3.17 4.10 1.62
C THR A 193 2.86 5.56 1.91
N ILE A 194 2.59 6.34 0.86
CA ILE A 194 2.26 7.76 1.01
C ILE A 194 0.81 8.02 0.64
N VAL A 195 0.11 8.71 1.53
CA VAL A 195 -1.29 9.10 1.35
C VAL A 195 -1.51 10.59 1.67
N PRO A 196 -2.42 11.27 0.95
CA PRO A 196 -2.75 12.66 1.23
C PRO A 196 -3.49 12.79 2.58
N ASN A 197 -3.15 13.83 3.34
CA ASN A 197 -3.77 14.19 4.61
C ASN A 197 -4.05 15.70 4.64
N GLY A 198 -5.19 16.13 4.10
CA GLY A 198 -5.51 17.56 3.99
C GLY A 198 -4.51 18.30 3.08
N ASN A 199 -3.77 19.26 3.65
CA ASN A 199 -2.78 20.08 2.93
C ASN A 199 -1.35 19.52 3.01
N GLU A 200 -1.20 18.28 3.42
CA GLU A 200 0.08 17.59 3.53
C GLU A 200 -0.04 16.12 3.15
N TYR A 201 1.07 15.40 3.23
CA TYR A 201 1.19 13.97 2.98
C TYR A 201 1.71 13.29 4.24
N VAL A 202 1.21 12.09 4.48
CA VAL A 202 1.71 11.19 5.52
C VAL A 202 2.30 9.96 4.86
N MET A 203 3.51 9.61 5.27
CA MET A 203 4.22 8.39 4.89
C MET A 203 4.17 7.42 6.06
N PHE A 204 3.64 6.23 5.81
CA PHE A 204 3.84 5.05 6.66
C PHE A 204 5.04 4.28 6.11
N LEU A 205 5.94 3.85 6.98
CA LEU A 205 7.21 3.24 6.57
C LEU A 205 7.68 2.19 7.56
N LYS A 206 8.38 1.16 7.08
CA LYS A 206 9.01 0.16 7.94
C LYS A 206 10.42 0.60 8.33
N ASN A 207 10.71 0.62 9.64
CA ASN A 207 12.07 0.62 10.13
C ASN A 207 12.63 -0.79 10.05
N GLU A 208 13.58 -1.01 9.15
CA GLU A 208 14.13 -2.33 8.83
C GLU A 208 15.31 -2.74 9.72
N THR A 209 15.66 -1.92 10.71
CA THR A 209 16.75 -2.20 11.65
C THR A 209 16.48 -3.47 12.44
N ARG A 210 17.43 -4.41 12.40
CA ARG A 210 17.39 -5.70 13.09
C ARG A 210 18.13 -5.68 14.43
N SER A 211 19.18 -4.85 14.59
CA SER A 211 19.94 -4.72 15.85
C SER A 211 20.31 -3.26 16.16
N PRO A 212 19.77 -2.65 17.24
CA PRO A 212 18.69 -3.17 18.07
C PRO A 212 17.41 -3.40 17.25
N VAL A 213 16.54 -4.31 17.71
CA VAL A 213 15.34 -4.70 16.97
C VAL A 213 14.38 -3.52 16.88
N GLU A 214 14.05 -3.12 15.66
CA GLU A 214 13.00 -2.15 15.38
C GLU A 214 11.86 -2.82 14.61
N LYS A 215 12.08 -3.29 13.38
CA LYS A 215 11.12 -4.07 12.53
C LYS A 215 9.64 -3.66 12.71
N ASN A 216 9.39 -2.35 12.77
CA ASN A 216 8.10 -1.73 13.11
C ASN A 216 7.69 -0.70 12.07
N ILE A 217 6.40 -0.34 12.08
CA ILE A 217 5.88 0.74 11.23
C ILE A 217 5.98 2.06 11.98
N ARG A 218 6.38 3.12 11.27
CA ARG A 218 6.49 4.49 11.76
C ARG A 218 5.82 5.47 10.78
N VAL A 219 5.71 6.73 11.21
CA VAL A 219 5.02 7.79 10.47
C VAL A 219 5.95 8.97 10.23
N ALA A 220 5.91 9.55 9.04
CA ALA A 220 6.58 10.81 8.70
C ALA A 220 5.66 11.70 7.85
N TYR A 221 5.91 13.02 7.85
CA TYR A 221 5.02 14.01 7.23
C TYR A 221 5.76 14.94 6.28
N ALA A 222 5.11 15.36 5.19
CA ALA A 222 5.66 16.33 4.25
C ALA A 222 4.56 17.22 3.64
N LYS A 223 4.90 18.46 3.28
CA LYS A 223 3.96 19.34 2.54
C LYS A 223 3.79 18.94 1.07
N ASN A 224 4.80 18.32 0.46
CA ASN A 224 4.76 17.79 -0.89
C ASN A 224 5.02 16.29 -0.87
N ILE A 225 4.47 15.56 -1.84
CA ILE A 225 4.66 14.11 -1.94
C ILE A 225 6.14 13.72 -2.15
N GLU A 226 6.91 14.60 -2.79
CA GLU A 226 8.35 14.47 -3.00
C GLU A 226 9.19 14.87 -1.76
N GLY A 227 8.55 15.27 -0.66
CA GLY A 227 9.21 15.70 0.56
C GLY A 227 9.52 17.21 0.61
N PRO A 228 10.47 17.62 1.48
CA PRO A 228 11.16 16.77 2.46
C PRO A 228 10.18 16.23 3.51
N TYR A 229 10.38 14.98 3.93
CA TYR A 229 9.63 14.37 5.02
C TYR A 229 10.29 14.65 6.37
N SER A 230 9.48 14.74 7.43
CA SER A 230 9.94 14.86 8.81
C SER A 230 10.77 13.66 9.25
N GLN A 231 11.44 13.78 10.40
CA GLN A 231 11.94 12.60 11.10
C GLN A 231 10.80 11.62 11.39
N ALA A 232 11.11 10.32 11.35
CA ALA A 232 10.13 9.28 11.62
C ALA A 232 9.73 9.33 13.10
N GLY A 233 8.43 9.26 13.36
CA GLY A 233 7.87 9.20 14.70
C GLY A 233 8.19 7.89 15.43
N LEU A 234 7.57 7.71 16.59
CA LEU A 234 7.63 6.48 17.35
C LEU A 234 6.93 5.32 16.60
N PRO A 235 7.26 4.06 16.93
CA PRO A 235 6.54 2.90 16.40
C PRO A 235 5.04 3.00 16.64
N ILE A 236 4.24 2.68 15.61
CA ILE A 236 2.77 2.61 15.71
C ILE A 236 2.26 1.18 15.88
N THR A 237 3.15 0.19 15.76
CA THR A 237 2.87 -1.24 15.94
C THR A 237 3.39 -1.75 17.28
N GLY A 238 2.83 -2.87 17.76
CA GLY A 238 3.24 -3.52 19.01
C GLY A 238 4.58 -4.27 18.94
N ASN A 239 4.86 -5.08 19.96
CA ASN A 239 6.08 -5.88 20.06
C ASN A 239 6.05 -7.14 19.17
N TYR A 240 6.01 -6.92 17.85
CA TYR A 240 6.05 -7.94 16.82
C TYR A 240 6.65 -7.33 15.54
N TRP A 241 7.07 -8.18 14.60
CA TRP A 241 7.67 -7.71 13.35
C TRP A 241 6.56 -7.41 12.34
N ALA A 242 6.54 -6.19 11.81
CA ALA A 242 5.55 -5.72 10.86
C ALA A 242 6.22 -5.17 9.60
N GLU A 243 5.61 -5.40 8.44
CA GLU A 243 6.10 -4.92 7.14
C GLU A 243 4.96 -4.61 6.18
N GLY A 244 5.27 -3.97 5.06
CA GLY A 244 4.30 -3.68 4.01
C GLY A 244 3.05 -2.93 4.49
N PRO A 245 3.20 -1.74 5.11
CA PRO A 245 2.04 -0.96 5.51
C PRO A 245 1.18 -0.65 4.29
N THR A 246 -0.12 -0.50 4.48
CA THR A 246 -1.00 0.12 3.50
C THR A 246 -2.16 0.80 4.21
N ALA A 247 -2.58 1.96 3.72
CA ALA A 247 -3.43 2.89 4.46
C ALA A 247 -4.78 3.12 3.77
N LEU A 248 -5.86 2.98 4.55
CA LEU A 248 -7.20 3.42 4.16
C LEU A 248 -7.76 4.40 5.19
N LYS A 249 -8.67 5.25 4.73
CA LYS A 249 -9.56 6.03 5.61
C LYS A 249 -10.96 5.43 5.58
N ILE A 250 -11.39 4.88 6.71
CA ILE A 250 -12.66 4.16 6.87
C ILE A 250 -13.47 4.86 7.95
N ASN A 251 -14.66 5.35 7.59
CA ASN A 251 -15.56 6.05 8.52
C ASN A 251 -14.87 7.20 9.29
N GLY A 252 -13.98 7.94 8.62
CA GLY A 252 -13.21 9.05 9.20
C GLY A 252 -11.96 8.64 9.97
N GLN A 253 -11.73 7.35 10.21
CA GLN A 253 -10.57 6.81 10.92
C GLN A 253 -9.50 6.30 9.95
N TRP A 254 -8.23 6.49 10.30
CA TRP A 254 -7.11 5.82 9.64
C TRP A 254 -7.09 4.35 10.02
N MET A 255 -6.91 3.50 9.02
CA MET A 255 -6.71 2.06 9.16
C MET A 255 -5.45 1.70 8.39
N ILE A 256 -4.43 1.23 9.10
CA ILE A 256 -3.13 0.85 8.55
C ILE A 256 -2.98 -0.65 8.69
N TYR A 257 -3.01 -1.37 7.58
CA TYR A 257 -2.78 -2.80 7.55
C TYR A 257 -1.30 -3.09 7.31
N PHE A 258 -0.81 -4.23 7.79
CA PHE A 258 0.58 -4.66 7.61
C PHE A 258 0.69 -6.18 7.75
N ASP A 259 1.73 -6.74 7.14
CA ASP A 259 2.07 -8.16 7.24
C ASP A 259 2.86 -8.42 8.54
N LYS A 260 2.30 -9.23 9.45
CA LYS A 260 3.01 -9.77 10.61
C LYS A 260 3.69 -11.07 10.19
N TYR A 261 4.70 -10.94 9.34
CA TYR A 261 5.26 -12.04 8.55
C TYR A 261 5.86 -13.20 9.37
N ARG A 262 6.27 -12.96 10.61
CA ARG A 262 6.72 -14.02 11.55
C ARG A 262 5.58 -14.76 12.23
N ASP A 263 4.42 -14.14 12.31
CA ASP A 263 3.20 -14.69 12.92
C ASP A 263 2.27 -15.30 11.86
N HIS A 264 2.64 -15.22 10.57
CA HIS A 264 1.88 -15.72 9.42
C HIS A 264 0.44 -15.20 9.36
N LYS A 265 0.22 -13.95 9.78
CA LYS A 265 -1.07 -13.25 9.71
C LYS A 265 -0.90 -11.78 9.33
N TYR A 266 -1.96 -11.19 8.82
CA TYR A 266 -2.05 -9.73 8.68
C TYR A 266 -2.50 -9.10 10.01
N GLY A 267 -2.05 -7.87 10.25
CA GLY A 267 -2.46 -7.05 11.37
C GLY A 267 -2.96 -5.69 10.89
N ALA A 268 -3.51 -4.93 11.82
CA ALA A 268 -3.90 -3.56 11.56
C ALA A 268 -3.87 -2.70 12.82
N VAL A 269 -3.60 -1.41 12.64
CA VAL A 269 -3.75 -0.38 13.68
C VAL A 269 -4.68 0.72 13.17
N THR A 270 -5.41 1.35 14.09
CA THR A 270 -6.30 2.46 13.78
C THR A 270 -5.94 3.72 14.56
N SER A 271 -6.25 4.87 13.96
CA SER A 271 -6.08 6.18 14.60
C SER A 271 -7.08 7.20 14.06
N THR A 272 -7.59 8.09 14.90
CA THR A 272 -8.44 9.22 14.49
C THR A 272 -7.64 10.50 14.24
N ASP A 273 -6.41 10.59 14.75
CA ASP A 273 -5.62 11.82 14.80
C ASP A 273 -4.17 11.65 14.31
N LEU A 274 -3.78 10.44 13.89
CA LEU A 274 -2.40 10.05 13.52
C LEU A 274 -1.38 10.13 14.66
N ALA A 275 -1.81 10.36 15.90
CA ALA A 275 -0.96 10.45 17.08
C ALA A 275 -1.18 9.27 18.02
N HIS A 276 -2.44 8.90 18.24
CA HIS A 276 -2.82 7.79 19.12
C HIS A 276 -3.26 6.59 18.28
N TRP A 277 -2.62 5.44 18.53
CA TRP A 277 -2.79 4.23 17.74
C TRP A 277 -3.38 3.11 18.58
N THR A 278 -4.36 2.40 18.03
CA THR A 278 -4.96 1.20 18.64
C THR A 278 -4.69 0.00 17.76
N ASP A 279 -4.07 -1.04 18.31
CA ASP A 279 -3.94 -2.32 17.63
C ASP A 279 -5.32 -2.99 17.54
N VAL A 280 -5.75 -3.29 16.32
CA VAL A 280 -7.00 -3.98 16.01
C VAL A 280 -6.74 -5.26 15.21
N SER A 281 -5.53 -5.82 15.31
CA SER A 281 -5.12 -7.02 14.56
C SER A 281 -6.03 -8.22 14.80
N ASP A 282 -6.63 -8.34 15.99
CA ASP A 282 -7.55 -9.44 16.31
C ASP A 282 -8.98 -9.21 15.76
N LYS A 283 -9.25 -8.05 15.16
CA LYS A 283 -10.52 -7.70 14.53
C LYS A 283 -10.50 -7.82 13.01
N VAL A 284 -9.33 -8.00 12.41
CA VAL A 284 -9.18 -8.10 10.96
C VAL A 284 -9.03 -9.55 10.53
N GLU A 285 -9.68 -9.91 9.43
CA GLU A 285 -9.64 -11.23 8.82
C GLU A 285 -9.17 -11.09 7.38
N PHE A 286 -8.22 -11.92 6.96
CA PHE A 286 -7.61 -11.87 5.64
C PHE A 286 -7.48 -13.25 5.01
N PRO A 287 -7.40 -13.35 3.65
CA PRO A 287 -7.12 -14.60 2.97
C PRO A 287 -5.83 -15.28 3.48
N LYS A 288 -5.86 -16.60 3.61
CA LYS A 288 -4.71 -17.36 4.12
C LYS A 288 -3.51 -17.23 3.17
N GLY A 289 -2.36 -16.81 3.71
CA GLY A 289 -1.09 -16.75 2.99
C GLY A 289 -0.92 -15.51 2.11
N ILE A 290 -1.81 -14.53 2.23
CA ILE A 290 -1.59 -13.17 1.74
C ILE A 290 -0.31 -12.58 2.32
N ARG A 291 0.40 -11.82 1.48
CA ARG A 291 1.62 -11.07 1.81
C ARG A 291 1.48 -9.64 1.30
N HIS A 292 2.49 -8.81 1.57
CA HIS A 292 2.55 -7.38 1.23
C HIS A 292 1.89 -7.03 -0.12
N GLY A 293 0.97 -6.08 -0.06
CA GLY A 293 0.38 -5.39 -1.20
C GLY A 293 -0.44 -4.19 -0.73
N THR A 294 -1.31 -3.66 -1.59
CA THR A 294 -1.94 -2.36 -1.36
C THR A 294 -3.46 -2.45 -1.26
N ALA A 295 -4.01 -1.79 -0.25
CA ALA A 295 -5.44 -1.57 -0.11
C ALA A 295 -5.85 -0.26 -0.81
N PHE A 296 -6.92 -0.29 -1.60
CA PHE A 296 -7.45 0.88 -2.30
C PHE A 296 -8.97 0.81 -2.42
N LYS A 297 -9.58 1.92 -2.83
CA LYS A 297 -11.03 2.08 -2.91
C LYS A 297 -11.48 2.11 -4.37
N VAL A 298 -12.55 1.38 -4.69
CA VAL A 298 -13.23 1.43 -6.00
C VAL A 298 -14.71 1.73 -5.82
N SER A 299 -15.35 2.25 -6.87
CA SER A 299 -16.81 2.40 -6.83
C SER A 299 -17.49 1.03 -6.88
N LYS A 300 -18.70 0.93 -6.33
CA LYS A 300 -19.50 -0.30 -6.38
C LYS A 300 -19.74 -0.76 -7.82
N LYS A 301 -19.96 0.18 -8.75
CA LYS A 301 -20.13 -0.11 -10.19
C LYS A 301 -18.89 -0.75 -10.80
N GLU A 302 -17.71 -0.26 -10.46
CA GLU A 302 -16.44 -0.84 -10.95
C GLU A 302 -16.20 -2.22 -10.38
N PHE A 303 -16.41 -2.38 -9.08
CA PHE A 303 -16.31 -3.68 -8.41
C PHE A 303 -17.27 -4.70 -9.05
N GLU A 304 -18.53 -4.33 -9.24
CA GLU A 304 -19.52 -5.18 -9.89
C GLU A 304 -19.14 -5.53 -11.33
N LYS A 305 -18.56 -4.60 -12.08
CA LYS A 305 -18.05 -4.89 -13.43
C LYS A 305 -16.89 -5.89 -13.36
N MET A 306 -15.94 -5.67 -12.46
CA MET A 306 -14.76 -6.53 -12.25
C MET A 306 -15.15 -7.98 -11.94
N ILE A 307 -16.18 -8.22 -11.12
CA ILE A 307 -16.59 -9.58 -10.71
C ILE A 307 -17.55 -10.28 -11.66
N ARG A 308 -18.21 -9.56 -12.59
CA ARG A 308 -19.20 -10.14 -13.52
C ARG A 308 -18.59 -10.83 -14.76
N LYS A 309 -17.29 -10.63 -15.01
CA LYS A 309 -16.58 -10.95 -16.27
C LYS A 309 -16.98 -10.04 -17.43
#